data_AF-A0A3C0N065-F1
#
_entry.id   AF-A0A3C0N065-F1
#
_cell.length_a   1.000
_cell.length_b   1.000
_cell.length_c   1.000
_cell.angle_alpha   90.00
_cell.angle_beta   90.00
_cell.angle_gamma   90.00
#
_symmetry.space_group_name_H-M   'P 1'
#
loop_
_entity.id
_entity.type
_entity.pdbx_description
1 polymer ?
#
loop_
_entity_poly.entity_id
_entity_poly.type
_entity_poly.pdbx_seq_one_letter_code
_entity_poly.pdbx_strand_id
1 'polypeptide(L)'
;MTGTLAQFNQLSDAEEYFEFFQLSYDPQVVNVNRLHILKKFSGYMQQVDANSPNLSDEEKLSQYCQALQQAYEVFLSSSGVEQKLFKVFKDKPKNVVLLTDISSSN
;
A
#
# COMPACT_ATOMS: atom_id res chain seq x y z
N MET A 1 -13.52 8.01 -1.51
CA MET A 1 -13.19 7.42 -0.20
C MET A 1 -14.24 7.92 0.77
N THR A 2 -15.04 7.04 1.39
CA THR A 2 -16.21 7.42 2.21
C THR A 2 -15.97 7.32 3.72
N GLY A 3 -14.77 6.92 4.16
CA GLY A 3 -14.45 6.73 5.57
C GLY A 3 -13.36 7.67 6.10
N THR A 4 -13.32 7.83 7.43
CA THR A 4 -12.34 8.66 8.16
C THR A 4 -11.20 7.80 8.72
N LEU A 5 -10.06 8.42 9.06
CA LEU A 5 -8.92 7.71 9.64
C LEU A 5 -9.29 6.99 10.96
N ALA A 6 -10.22 7.56 11.73
CA ALA A 6 -10.76 6.93 12.93
C ALA A 6 -11.46 5.59 12.62
N GLN A 7 -12.33 5.56 11.60
CA GLN A 7 -13.00 4.32 11.18
C GLN A 7 -11.99 3.30 10.66
N PHE A 8 -11.01 3.75 9.87
CA PHE A 8 -9.93 2.89 9.37
C PHE A 8 -9.16 2.20 10.51
N ASN A 9 -8.87 2.90 11.60
CA ASN A 9 -8.16 2.34 12.76
C ASN A 9 -9.01 1.36 13.59
N GLN A 10 -10.33 1.30 13.40
CA GLN A 10 -11.18 0.31 14.04
C GLN A 10 -11.24 -1.02 13.29
N LEU A 11 -10.92 -1.01 11.99
CA LEU A 11 -10.91 -2.21 11.16
C LEU A 11 -9.80 -3.14 11.63
N SER A 12 -10.06 -4.43 11.61
CA SER A 12 -9.11 -5.46 12.05
C SER A 12 -8.91 -6.56 11.01
N ASP A 13 -9.90 -6.76 10.13
CA ASP A 13 -9.88 -7.79 9.11
C ASP A 13 -9.41 -7.26 7.75
N ALA A 14 -8.72 -8.13 7.00
CA ALA A 14 -8.20 -7.77 5.68
C ALA A 14 -9.31 -7.30 4.73
N GLU A 15 -10.43 -8.03 4.70
CA GLU A 15 -11.61 -7.76 3.87
C GLU A 15 -12.21 -6.39 4.18
N GLU A 16 -12.33 -6.03 5.46
CA GLU A 16 -12.84 -4.73 5.90
C GLU A 16 -12.02 -3.57 5.34
N TYR A 17 -10.69 -3.69 5.28
CA TYR A 17 -9.85 -2.66 4.68
C TYR A 17 -10.12 -2.52 3.17
N PHE A 18 -10.29 -3.62 2.45
CA PHE A 18 -10.60 -3.55 1.02
C PHE A 18 -11.97 -2.94 0.78
N GLU A 19 -12.98 -3.30 1.57
CA GLU A 19 -14.33 -2.70 1.47
C GLU A 19 -14.31 -1.21 1.82
N PHE A 20 -13.56 -0.82 2.86
CA PHE A 20 -13.40 0.57 3.28
C PHE A 20 -12.81 1.45 2.17
N PHE A 21 -11.78 0.94 1.47
CA PHE A 21 -11.19 1.64 0.33
C PHE A 21 -11.94 1.41 -0.99
N GLN A 22 -13.01 0.60 -0.99
CA GLN A 22 -13.73 0.14 -2.16
C GLN A 22 -12.81 -0.44 -3.25
N LEU A 23 -11.80 -1.19 -2.83
CA LEU A 23 -10.87 -1.88 -3.72
C LEU A 23 -11.46 -3.22 -4.14
N SER A 24 -11.32 -3.56 -5.42
CA SER A 24 -11.65 -4.90 -5.90
C SER A 24 -10.59 -5.90 -5.43
N TYR A 25 -11.04 -6.98 -4.81
CA TYR A 25 -10.17 -8.07 -4.36
C TYR A 25 -10.82 -9.42 -4.64
N ASP A 26 -9.98 -10.44 -4.78
CA ASP A 26 -10.44 -11.83 -4.83
C ASP A 26 -10.52 -12.39 -3.38
N PRO A 27 -11.72 -12.76 -2.89
CA PRO A 27 -11.90 -13.24 -1.54
C PRO A 27 -11.16 -14.56 -1.28
N GLN A 28 -10.91 -15.41 -2.28
CA GLN A 28 -10.12 -16.62 -2.08
C GLN A 28 -8.65 -16.29 -1.82
N VAL A 29 -8.08 -15.35 -2.60
CA VAL A 29 -6.69 -14.91 -2.41
C VAL A 29 -6.54 -14.21 -1.06
N VAL A 30 -7.47 -13.31 -0.71
CA VAL A 30 -7.45 -12.59 0.57
C VAL A 30 -7.61 -13.57 1.72
N ASN A 31 -8.58 -14.48 1.70
CA ASN A 31 -8.80 -15.40 2.81
C ASN A 31 -7.58 -16.31 3.07
N VAL A 32 -6.94 -16.82 2.00
CA VAL A 32 -5.71 -17.63 2.12
C VAL A 32 -4.52 -16.80 2.62
N ASN A 33 -4.38 -15.55 2.17
CA ASN A 33 -3.22 -14.72 2.48
C ASN A 33 -3.48 -13.63 3.54
N ARG A 34 -4.63 -13.64 4.24
CA ARG A 34 -5.10 -12.51 5.07
C ARG A 34 -4.06 -12.05 6.08
N LEU A 35 -3.45 -12.99 6.80
CA LEU A 35 -2.44 -12.71 7.81
C LEU A 35 -1.17 -12.13 7.19
N HIS A 36 -0.79 -12.62 6.01
CA HIS A 36 0.40 -12.16 5.30
C HIS A 36 0.19 -10.77 4.69
N ILE A 37 -1.00 -10.51 4.13
CA ILE A 37 -1.42 -9.20 3.62
C ILE A 37 -1.40 -8.19 4.77
N LEU A 38 -2.06 -8.49 5.90
CA LEU A 38 -2.07 -7.61 7.08
C LEU A 38 -0.65 -7.33 7.61
N LYS A 39 0.19 -8.36 7.69
CA LYS A 39 1.59 -8.21 8.14
C LYS A 39 2.41 -7.32 7.21
N LYS A 40 2.24 -7.47 5.89
CA LYS A 40 2.89 -6.61 4.89
C LYS A 40 2.33 -5.19 4.92
N PHE A 41 1.02 -5.08 5.01
CA PHE A 41 0.31 -3.81 5.09
C PHE A 41 0.78 -2.98 6.28
N SER A 42 0.85 -3.56 7.48
CA SER A 42 1.38 -2.88 8.67
C SER A 42 2.81 -2.37 8.46
N GLY A 43 3.68 -3.13 7.79
CA GLY A 43 5.03 -2.70 7.45
C GLY A 43 5.06 -1.53 6.45
N TYR A 44 4.12 -1.48 5.50
CA TYR A 44 3.98 -0.33 4.61
C TYR A 44 3.39 0.89 5.32
N MET A 45 2.41 0.71 6.22
CA MET A 45 1.88 1.81 7.03
C MET A 45 2.96 2.48 7.87
N GLN A 46 3.84 1.68 8.51
CA GLN A 46 4.97 2.20 9.27
C GLN A 46 5.94 2.99 8.38
N GLN A 47 6.20 2.52 7.15
CA GLN A 47 7.02 3.26 6.20
C GLN A 47 6.36 4.56 5.76
N VAL A 48 5.04 4.57 5.51
CA VAL A 48 4.30 5.79 5.17
C VAL A 48 4.40 6.81 6.31
N ASP A 49 4.16 6.37 7.55
CA ASP A 49 4.22 7.24 8.73
C ASP A 49 5.64 7.79 8.96
N ALA A 50 6.66 6.96 8.78
CA ALA A 50 8.06 7.36 8.88
C ALA A 50 8.50 8.34 7.78
N ASN A 51 8.06 8.13 6.53
CA ASN A 51 8.43 8.99 5.40
C ASN A 51 7.61 10.29 5.36
N SER A 52 6.41 10.31 5.95
CA SER A 52 5.49 11.43 5.83
C SER A 52 4.66 11.64 7.11
N PRO A 53 5.30 12.05 8.21
CA PRO A 53 4.64 12.20 9.52
C PRO A 53 3.66 13.39 9.60
N ASN A 54 3.78 14.38 8.69
CA ASN A 54 2.97 15.61 8.68
C ASN A 54 1.81 15.57 7.67
N LEU A 55 1.36 14.39 7.25
CA LEU A 55 0.22 14.26 6.34
C LEU A 55 -1.11 14.47 7.08
N SER A 56 -2.02 15.18 6.41
CA SER A 56 -3.44 15.24 6.81
C SER A 56 -4.08 13.85 6.73
N ASP A 57 -5.19 13.64 7.46
CA ASP A 57 -5.90 12.36 7.51
C ASP A 57 -6.26 11.82 6.12
N GLU A 58 -6.69 12.69 5.20
CA GLU A 58 -7.03 12.33 3.81
C GLU A 58 -5.81 11.84 3.01
N GLU A 59 -4.66 12.49 3.18
CA GLU A 59 -3.41 12.08 2.54
C GLU A 59 -2.89 10.78 3.15
N LYS A 60 -2.99 10.60 4.47
CA LYS A 60 -2.66 9.34 5.16
C LYS A 60 -3.50 8.19 4.63
N LEU A 61 -4.81 8.38 4.53
CA LEU A 61 -5.73 7.39 3.97
C LEU A 61 -5.38 7.04 2.52
N SER A 62 -5.02 8.03 1.71
CA SER A 62 -4.58 7.79 0.34
C SER A 62 -3.31 6.94 0.29
N GLN A 63 -2.32 7.23 1.13
CA GLN A 63 -1.10 6.43 1.24
C GLN A 63 -1.36 5.01 1.77
N TYR A 64 -2.26 4.85 2.75
CA TYR A 64 -2.65 3.54 3.27
C TYR A 64 -3.40 2.72 2.23
N CYS A 65 -4.26 3.34 1.42
CA CYS A 65 -4.91 2.68 0.29
C CYS A 65 -3.86 2.07 -0.67
N GLN A 66 -2.84 2.86 -1.03
CA GLN A 66 -1.74 2.37 -1.87
C GLN A 66 -0.95 1.25 -1.20
N ALA A 67 -0.63 1.40 0.09
CA ALA A 67 0.07 0.39 0.87
C ALA A 67 -0.67 -0.95 0.90
N LEU A 68 -2.00 -0.93 1.04
CA LEU A 68 -2.83 -2.14 1.03
C LEU A 68 -2.81 -2.82 -0.35
N GLN A 69 -2.94 -2.04 -1.42
CA GLN A 69 -2.88 -2.55 -2.79
C GLN A 69 -1.52 -3.18 -3.10
N GLN A 70 -0.41 -2.51 -2.74
CA GLN A 70 0.93 -3.06 -2.90
C GLN A 70 1.14 -4.35 -2.10
N ALA A 71 0.63 -4.40 -0.86
CA ALA A 71 0.67 -5.63 -0.06
C ALA A 71 -0.04 -6.77 -0.78
N TYR A 72 -1.25 -6.53 -1.29
CA TYR A 72 -2.04 -7.51 -2.01
C TYR A 72 -1.37 -7.99 -3.31
N GLU A 73 -0.84 -7.07 -4.11
CA GLU A 73 -0.16 -7.38 -5.39
C GLU A 73 1.05 -8.30 -5.23
N VAL A 74 1.80 -8.17 -4.13
CA VAL A 74 2.94 -9.05 -3.83
C VAL A 74 2.51 -10.53 -3.73
N PHE A 75 1.30 -10.78 -3.21
CA PHE A 75 0.75 -12.14 -3.11
C PHE A 75 0.12 -12.62 -4.42
N LEU A 76 -0.44 -11.71 -5.23
CA LEU A 76 -0.92 -12.03 -6.58
C LEU A 76 0.23 -12.43 -7.51
N SER A 77 1.32 -11.66 -7.50
CA SER A 77 2.51 -11.92 -8.33
C SER A 77 3.18 -13.25 -7.98
N SER A 78 3.22 -13.58 -6.69
CA SER A 78 3.76 -14.86 -6.20
C SER A 78 2.86 -16.06 -6.52
N SER A 79 1.57 -15.83 -6.81
CA SER A 79 0.59 -16.88 -7.11
C SER A 79 0.44 -17.15 -8.62
N GLY A 80 1.25 -16.53 -9.48
CA GLY A 80 1.24 -16.77 -10.92
C GLY A 80 0.03 -16.20 -11.67
N VAL A 81 -0.78 -15.35 -11.02
CA VAL A 81 -1.92 -14.67 -11.67
C VAL A 81 -1.38 -13.45 -12.43
N GLU A 82 -1.45 -13.52 -13.75
CA GLU A 82 -0.85 -12.55 -14.67
C GLU A 82 -1.19 -11.09 -14.33
N GLN A 83 -0.12 -10.31 -14.23
CA GLN A 83 -0.08 -8.92 -13.76
C GLN A 83 -0.75 -7.98 -14.78
N LYS A 84 -2.04 -7.70 -14.60
CA LYS A 84 -2.76 -6.70 -15.39
C LYS A 84 -3.76 -5.87 -14.60
N LEU A 85 -3.52 -5.71 -13.30
CA LEU A 85 -4.43 -5.03 -12.41
C LEU A 85 -3.78 -3.73 -11.90
N PHE A 86 -3.96 -2.70 -12.72
CA PHE A 86 -3.91 -1.28 -12.38
C PHE A 86 -2.55 -0.59 -12.26
N LYS A 87 -2.20 0.01 -13.40
CA LYS A 87 -1.35 1.19 -13.58
C LYS A 87 -1.95 2.47 -12.94
N VAL A 88 -2.77 2.33 -11.89
CA VAL A 88 -3.67 3.39 -11.42
C VAL A 88 -3.08 4.02 -10.15
N PHE A 89 -2.69 5.28 -10.30
CA PHE A 89 -2.16 6.21 -9.29
C PHE A 89 -0.74 5.96 -8.78
N LYS A 90 0.21 6.22 -9.67
CA LYS A 90 1.54 6.71 -9.28
C LYS A 90 1.57 8.22 -9.46
N ASP A 91 0.84 8.95 -8.62
CA ASP A 91 1.05 10.40 -8.47
C ASP A 91 1.59 10.68 -7.07
N LYS A 92 2.90 10.50 -6.95
CA LYS A 92 3.81 11.54 -6.46
C LYS A 92 5.23 11.08 -6.82
N PRO A 93 5.97 11.83 -7.65
CA PRO A 93 7.33 11.48 -7.99
C PRO A 93 8.17 11.46 -6.70
N LYS A 94 8.89 10.36 -6.54
CA LYS A 94 10.10 10.31 -5.71
C LYS A 94 10.88 11.58 -5.98
N ASN A 95 11.27 12.26 -4.91
CA ASN A 95 12.53 12.96 -4.87
C ASN A 95 13.60 11.97 -5.34
N VAL A 96 13.84 11.94 -6.66
CA VAL A 96 14.85 11.10 -7.28
C VAL A 96 16.15 11.76 -6.88
N VAL A 97 16.80 11.19 -5.87
CA VAL A 97 18.18 11.52 -5.61
C VAL A 97 18.93 10.95 -6.81
N LEU A 98 19.19 11.80 -7.81
CA LEU A 98 20.15 11.51 -8.85
C LEU A 98 21.49 11.34 -8.15
N LEU A 99 21.96 10.11 -8.04
CA LEU A 99 23.36 9.80 -7.75
C LEU A 99 24.18 10.20 -8.98
N THR A 100 24.40 11.50 -9.14
CA THR A 100 25.53 12.06 -9.88
C THR A 100 26.52 12.46 -8.76
N ASP A 101 27.73 11.94 -8.64
CA ASP A 101 28.65 11.41 -9.62
C ASP A 101 29.63 10.49 -8.88
N ILE A 102 30.03 9.40 -9.55
CA ILE A 102 31.18 8.61 -9.16
C ILE A 102 32.37 9.24 -9.90
N SER A 103 33.17 10.04 -9.21
CA SER A 103 34.58 10.19 -9.57
C SER A 103 35.37 9.77 -8.34
N SER A 104 35.75 8.50 -8.21
CA SER A 104 36.94 7.94 -8.85
C SER A 104 38.14 8.88 -8.71
N SER A 105 39.01 8.52 -7.78
CA SER A 105 40.47 8.41 -7.94
C SER A 105 41.18 9.53 -8.71
N ASN A 106 41.92 10.39 -7.98
CA ASN A 106 43.38 10.31 -7.85
C ASN A 106 43.94 11.57 -7.18
#